data_AF-A0A1G6WP40-F1
#
_entry.id   AF-A0A1G6WP40-F1
#
_cell.length_a   1.000
_cell.length_b   1.000
_cell.length_c   1.000
_cell.angle_alpha   90.00
_cell.angle_beta   90.00
_cell.angle_gamma   90.00
#
_symmetry.space_group_name_H-M   'P 1'
#
loop_
_entity.id
_entity.type
_entity.pdbx_description
1 polymer ?
#
loop_
_entity_poly.entity_id
_entity_poly.type
_entity_poly.pdbx_seq_one_letter_code
_entity_poly.pdbx_strand_id
1 'polypeptide(L)'
;MKKMSLLLAALLLSACEKPMPFESAEALAENPERLKELRLQCRDNRAKLGEAQCNAVSDAQRIRFMGKGTPYTPHTVQFFHSDTEDGR
;
A
#
# COMPACT_ATOMS: atom_id res chain seq x y z
N MET A 1 39.40 -7.59 16.44
CA MET A 1 39.18 -7.99 15.03
C MET A 1 37.96 -8.91 14.86
N LYS A 2 37.93 -10.11 15.47
CA LYS A 2 36.86 -11.11 15.25
C LYS A 2 35.46 -10.68 15.74
N LYS A 3 35.39 -9.97 16.86
CA LYS A 3 34.15 -9.40 17.44
C LYS A 3 33.56 -8.28 16.56
N MET A 4 34.44 -7.52 15.89
CA MET A 4 34.06 -6.43 15.00
C MET A 4 33.40 -6.97 13.73
N SER A 5 33.90 -8.09 13.22
CA SER A 5 33.34 -8.79 12.06
C SER A 5 31.94 -9.36 12.35
N LEU A 6 31.71 -9.89 13.56
CA LEU A 6 30.39 -10.34 14.01
C LEU A 6 29.36 -9.21 14.15
N LEU A 7 29.79 -8.05 14.67
CA LEU A 7 28.94 -6.85 14.76
C LEU A 7 28.55 -6.32 13.37
N LEU A 8 29.50 -6.27 12.44
CA LEU A 8 29.25 -5.80 11.07
C LEU A 8 28.30 -6.74 10.30
N ALA A 9 28.40 -8.05 10.52
CA ALA A 9 27.48 -9.02 9.94
C ALA A 9 26.05 -8.82 10.48
N ALA A 10 25.86 -8.65 11.79
CA ALA A 10 24.54 -8.45 12.38
C ALA A 10 23.82 -7.19 11.87
N LEU A 11 24.56 -6.10 11.59
CA LEU A 11 24.05 -4.87 10.97
C LEU A 11 23.58 -5.06 9.53
N LEU A 12 24.20 -5.98 8.77
CA LEU A 12 23.79 -6.28 7.40
C LEU A 12 22.52 -7.14 7.34
N LEU A 13 22.27 -7.98 8.35
CA LEU A 13 21.08 -8.84 8.41
C LEU A 13 19.79 -8.08 8.78
N SER A 14 19.88 -6.92 9.44
CA SER A 14 18.68 -6.12 9.76
C SER A 14 18.05 -5.41 8.56
N ALA A 15 18.70 -5.44 7.40
CA ALA A 15 18.14 -4.89 6.16
C ALA A 15 17.12 -5.83 5.48
N CYS A 16 16.99 -7.07 5.95
CA CYS A 16 16.00 -8.02 5.45
C CYS A 16 14.66 -7.84 6.20
N GLU A 17 14.01 -6.70 6.00
CA GLU A 17 12.62 -6.52 6.42
C GLU A 17 11.71 -7.27 5.45
N LYS A 18 10.87 -8.18 5.98
CA LYS A 18 9.87 -8.88 5.17
C LYS A 18 8.93 -7.84 4.56
N PRO A 19 8.63 -7.92 3.25
CA PRO A 19 7.61 -7.08 2.65
C PRO A 19 6.30 -7.22 3.43
N MET A 20 5.67 -6.10 3.77
CA MET A 20 4.33 -6.15 4.33
C MET A 20 3.38 -6.81 3.31
N PRO A 21 2.42 -7.63 3.77
CA PRO A 21 1.41 -8.19 2.87
C PRO A 21 0.68 -7.08 2.13
N PHE A 22 0.52 -7.23 0.82
CA PHE A 22 -0.27 -6.31 0.02
C PHE A 22 -1.76 -6.45 0.35
N GLU A 23 -2.42 -5.33 0.62
CA GLU A 23 -3.86 -5.25 0.89
C GLU A 23 -4.54 -4.48 -0.26
N SER A 24 -5.50 -5.12 -0.93
CA SER A 24 -6.16 -4.54 -2.11
C SER A 24 -7.09 -3.36 -1.75
N ALA A 25 -7.37 -2.51 -2.74
CA ALA A 25 -8.23 -1.35 -2.56
C ALA A 25 -9.65 -1.73 -2.13
N GLU A 26 -10.19 -2.84 -2.66
CA GLU A 26 -11.52 -3.35 -2.36
C GLU A 26 -11.61 -3.81 -0.91
N ALA A 27 -10.64 -4.61 -0.45
CA ALA A 27 -10.59 -5.08 0.94
C ALA A 27 -10.44 -3.92 1.92
N LEU A 28 -9.61 -2.93 1.58
CA LEU A 28 -9.43 -1.72 2.41
C LEU A 28 -10.65 -0.80 2.39
N ALA A 29 -11.42 -0.77 1.30
CA ALA A 29 -12.65 0.01 1.22
C ALA A 29 -13.72 -0.53 2.19
N GLU A 30 -13.73 -1.84 2.43
CA GLU A 30 -14.62 -2.50 3.39
C GLU A 30 -14.17 -2.34 4.85
N ASN A 31 -12.90 -2.02 5.10
CA ASN A 31 -12.34 -1.84 6.45
C ASN A 31 -11.82 -0.41 6.71
N PRO A 32 -12.68 0.52 7.19
CA PRO A 32 -12.32 1.93 7.34
C PRO A 32 -11.27 2.20 8.42
N GLU A 33 -11.22 1.38 9.48
CA GLU A 33 -10.22 1.55 10.55
C GLU A 33 -8.83 1.17 10.04
N ARG A 34 -8.71 0.04 9.33
CA ARG A 34 -7.45 -0.37 8.70
C ARG A 34 -6.98 0.64 7.65
N LEU A 35 -7.91 1.13 6.82
CA LEU A 35 -7.62 2.15 5.82
C LEU A 35 -7.07 3.44 6.44
N LYS A 36 -7.64 3.88 7.58
CA LYS A 36 -7.17 5.08 8.29
C LYS A 36 -5.77 4.91 8.84
N GLU A 37 -5.45 3.75 9.40
CA GLU A 37 -4.11 3.43 9.90
C GLU A 37 -3.08 3.46 8.77
N LEU A 38 -3.34 2.73 7.68
CA LEU A 38 -2.44 2.70 6.52
C LEU A 38 -2.27 4.07 5.88
N ARG A 39 -3.31 4.92 5.87
CA ARG A 39 -3.19 6.29 5.38
C ARG A 39 -2.17 7.11 6.18
N LEU A 40 -2.16 6.97 7.51
CA LEU A 40 -1.16 7.63 8.36
C LEU A 40 0.24 7.06 8.10
N GLN A 41 0.35 5.73 8.00
CA GLN A 41 1.62 5.10 7.69
C GLN A 41 2.14 5.46 6.30
N CYS A 42 1.28 5.62 5.29
CA CYS A 42 1.69 6.05 3.94
C CYS A 42 2.19 7.50 3.91
N ARG A 43 1.65 8.37 4.78
CA ARG A 43 2.17 9.74 4.95
C ARG A 43 3.56 9.73 5.55
N ASP A 44 3.76 8.92 6.59
CA ASP A 44 4.96 8.99 7.43
C ASP A 44 6.09 8.04 6.96
N ASN A 45 5.74 6.92 6.32
CA ASN A 45 6.62 5.78 6.02
C ASN A 45 6.41 5.19 4.62
N ARG A 46 6.14 6.03 3.60
CA ARG A 46 5.87 5.59 2.21
C ARG A 46 6.92 4.61 1.66
N ALA A 47 8.20 4.85 1.91
CA ALA A 47 9.29 4.00 1.42
C ALA A 47 9.25 2.58 2.01
N LYS A 48 8.72 2.42 3.23
CA LYS A 48 8.61 1.12 3.92
C LYS A 48 7.38 0.33 3.48
N LEU A 49 6.26 1.01 3.24
CA LEU A 49 5.01 0.38 2.79
C LEU A 49 5.03 0.04 1.30
N GLY A 50 5.77 0.81 0.51
CA GLY A 50 5.80 0.66 -0.93
C GLY A 50 4.72 1.48 -1.63
N GLU A 51 5.03 1.91 -2.84
CA GLU A 51 4.16 2.77 -3.65
C GLU A 51 2.86 2.07 -4.05
N ALA A 52 2.95 0.79 -4.42
CA ALA A 52 1.77 -0.01 -4.76
C ALA A 52 0.73 -0.04 -3.63
N GLN A 53 1.17 -0.23 -2.37
CA GLN A 53 0.27 -0.25 -1.22
C GLN A 53 -0.37 1.12 -0.96
N CYS A 54 0.39 2.21 -1.08
CA CYS A 54 -0.15 3.56 -0.87
C CYS A 54 -1.07 4.03 -2.00
N ASN A 55 -0.89 3.51 -3.21
CA ASN A 55 -1.84 3.70 -4.30
C ASN A 55 -3.14 2.94 -4.01
N ALA A 56 -3.08 1.68 -3.58
CA ALA A 56 -4.25 0.91 -3.17
C ALA A 56 -5.05 1.57 -2.03
N VAL A 57 -4.37 2.19 -1.05
CA VAL A 57 -5.00 3.01 0.01
C VAL A 57 -5.76 4.20 -0.59
N SER A 58 -5.19 4.89 -1.58
CA SER A 58 -5.83 6.02 -2.24
C SER A 58 -7.07 5.58 -3.04
N ASP A 59 -6.97 4.44 -3.73
CA ASP A 59 -8.08 3.84 -4.45
C ASP A 59 -9.20 3.38 -3.53
N ALA A 60 -8.87 2.77 -2.38
CA ALA A 60 -9.85 2.40 -1.36
C ALA A 60 -10.63 3.64 -0.86
N GLN A 61 -9.93 4.75 -0.62
CA GLN A 61 -10.54 6.01 -0.24
C GLN A 61 -11.51 6.52 -1.32
N ARG A 62 -11.12 6.40 -2.60
CA ARG A 62 -11.95 6.76 -3.75
C ARG A 62 -13.18 5.87 -3.88
N ILE A 63 -13.03 4.55 -3.74
CA ILE A 63 -14.15 3.59 -3.78
C ILE A 63 -15.19 3.97 -2.73
N ARG A 64 -14.76 4.26 -1.50
CA ARG A 64 -15.66 4.66 -0.41
C ARG A 64 -16.33 6.01 -0.67
N PHE A 65 -15.61 6.96 -1.27
CA PHE A 65 -16.13 8.28 -1.55
C PHE A 65 -17.12 8.28 -2.72
N MET A 66 -16.79 7.60 -3.81
CA MET A 66 -17.61 7.56 -5.04
C MET A 66 -18.79 6.57 -4.93
N GLY A 67 -18.67 5.54 -4.08
CA GLY A 67 -19.72 4.55 -3.88
C GLY A 67 -20.13 3.86 -5.18
N LYS A 68 -21.43 3.57 -5.32
CA LYS A 68 -22.00 2.90 -6.50
C LYS A 68 -22.31 3.84 -7.67
N GLY A 69 -21.71 5.03 -7.70
CA GLY A 69 -21.98 6.07 -8.70
C GLY A 69 -23.10 7.03 -8.28
N THR A 70 -23.41 7.98 -9.17
CA THR A 70 -24.45 9.00 -8.98
C THR A 70 -25.52 8.88 -10.06
N PRO A 71 -26.69 9.53 -9.94
CA PRO A 71 -27.71 9.52 -11.00
C PRO A 71 -27.19 10.00 -12.38
N TYR A 72 -26.17 10.87 -12.38
CA TYR A 72 -25.56 11.41 -13.60
C TYR A 72 -24.29 10.65 -14.04
N THR A 73 -23.74 9.81 -13.16
CA THR A 73 -22.62 8.90 -13.42
C THR A 73 -22.96 7.53 -12.84
N PRO A 74 -23.88 6.78 -13.47
CA PRO A 74 -24.45 5.56 -12.92
C PRO A 74 -23.47 4.38 -12.91
N HIS A 75 -22.37 4.50 -13.64
CA HIS A 75 -21.28 3.54 -13.63
C HIS A 75 -20.11 4.10 -12.83
N THR A 76 -19.47 3.23 -12.06
CA THR A 76 -18.21 3.54 -11.40
C THR A 76 -17.21 3.98 -12.46
N VAL A 77 -16.61 5.16 -12.31
CA VAL A 77 -15.58 5.64 -13.23
C VAL A 77 -14.38 4.70 -13.11
N GLN A 78 -14.25 3.79 -14.08
CA GLN A 78 -13.01 3.07 -14.34
C GLN A 78 -12.05 4.09 -14.93
N PHE A 79 -11.26 4.75 -14.08
CA PHE A 79 -10.08 5.42 -14.58
C PHE A 79 -9.14 4.34 -15.10
N PHE A 80 -8.51 4.63 -16.24
CA PHE A 80 -7.49 3.83 -16.90
C PHE A 80 -6.89 2.81 -15.94
N HIS A 81 -7.12 1.52 -16.23
CA HIS A 81 -6.29 0.47 -15.65
C HIS A 81 -4.85 0.94 -15.88
N SER A 82 -4.19 1.42 -14.83
CA SER A 82 -2.74 1.44 -14.84
C SER A 82 -2.41 -0.03 -14.82
N ASP A 83 -2.24 -0.60 -16.01
CA ASP A 83 -1.77 -1.95 -16.24
C ASP A 83 -0.49 -2.11 -15.41
N THR A 84 -0.68 -2.54 -14.16
CA THR A 84 0.37 -3.03 -13.28
C THR A 84 0.25 -4.54 -13.23
N GLU A 85 -0.32 -5.13 -14.30
CA GLU A 85 -0.37 -6.56 -14.57
C GLU A 85 0.62 -7.00 -15.65
N ASP A 86 1.56 -6.15 -16.08
CA ASP A 86 2.67 -6.64 -16.91
C ASP A 86 4.05 -6.10 -16.45
N GLY A 87 4.88 -7.02 -15.94
CA GLY A 87 6.32 -6.95 -16.13
C GLY A 87 7.23 -6.72 -14.92
N ARG A 88 7.41 -7.75 -14.07
CA ARG A 88 8.70 -8.36 -13.66
C ARG A 88 8.66 -8.99 -12.25
#